data_AF-A0A2D6E178-F1
#
_entry.id   AF-A0A2D6E178-F1
#
_cell.length_a   1.000
_cell.length_b   1.000
_cell.length_c   1.000
_cell.angle_alpha   90.00
_cell.angle_beta   90.00
_cell.angle_gamma   90.00
#
_symmetry.space_group_name_H-M   'P 1'
#
loop_
_entity.id
_entity.type
_entity.pdbx_description
1 polymer ?
#
loop_
_entity_poly.entity_id
_entity_poly.type
_entity_poly.pdbx_seq_one_letter_code
_entity_poly.pdbx_strand_id
1 'polypeptide(L)'
;MPKKTTKNTKKTSKKLDSLNQTHGKVEESFEPQTLDQIWGDTGMWKYDTMDGEEYLNSLRGMNKSDLQTHATKVGVVPVDNREMLTSRLSREFKRFVSNYSVPPKEGKEPKKISKEIKKILSEGR
;
A
#
# COMPACT_ATOMS: atom_id res chain seq x y z
N MET A 1 36.32 -8.78 -63.41
CA MET A 1 36.47 -7.95 -62.20
C MET A 1 35.44 -8.38 -61.16
N PRO A 2 35.83 -8.94 -59.99
CA PRO A 2 34.88 -9.32 -58.95
C PRO A 2 34.60 -8.15 -57.99
N LYS A 3 33.31 -7.83 -57.77
CA LYS A 3 32.86 -6.82 -56.79
C LYS A 3 32.96 -7.39 -55.38
N LYS A 4 33.77 -6.77 -54.50
CA LYS A 4 33.78 -7.08 -53.06
C LYS A 4 32.48 -6.59 -52.42
N THR A 5 31.70 -7.51 -51.88
CA THR A 5 30.55 -7.21 -51.02
C THR A 5 31.02 -7.07 -49.57
N THR A 6 30.96 -5.86 -49.02
CA THR A 6 31.27 -5.57 -47.62
C THR A 6 30.07 -5.97 -46.75
N LYS A 7 30.20 -7.03 -45.94
CA LYS A 7 29.18 -7.44 -44.95
C LYS A 7 29.17 -6.44 -43.79
N ASN A 8 28.07 -5.70 -43.65
CA ASN A 8 27.80 -4.89 -42.47
C ASN A 8 27.37 -5.81 -41.31
N THR A 9 28.25 -6.01 -40.33
CA THR A 9 27.95 -6.75 -39.10
C THR A 9 27.10 -5.87 -38.17
N LYS A 10 25.79 -6.14 -38.12
CA LYS A 10 24.90 -5.57 -37.10
C LYS A 10 25.40 -5.99 -35.72
N LYS A 11 25.84 -5.02 -34.91
CA LYS A 11 26.10 -5.23 -33.48
C LYS A 11 24.78 -5.59 -32.80
N THR A 12 24.65 -6.83 -32.37
CA THR A 12 23.53 -7.28 -31.54
C THR A 12 23.70 -6.65 -30.16
N SER A 13 22.78 -5.75 -29.79
CA SER A 13 22.67 -5.27 -28.41
C SER A 13 22.35 -6.49 -27.54
N LYS A 14 23.31 -6.90 -26.70
CA LYS A 14 23.05 -7.94 -25.69
C LYS A 14 21.87 -7.46 -24.85
N LYS A 15 20.78 -8.23 -24.85
CA LYS A 15 19.67 -8.00 -23.92
C LYS A 15 20.24 -8.23 -22.52
N LEU A 16 20.21 -7.21 -21.68
CA LEU A 16 20.56 -7.32 -20.27
C LEU A 16 19.37 -7.99 -19.58
N ASP A 17 19.38 -9.33 -19.53
CA ASP A 17 18.27 -10.12 -19.00
C ASP A 17 18.10 -9.99 -17.47
N SER A 18 19.01 -9.31 -16.77
CA SER A 18 18.83 -8.93 -15.36
C SER A 18 19.80 -7.83 -14.94
N LEU A 19 19.35 -6.57 -15.03
CA LEU A 19 20.04 -5.43 -14.45
C LEU A 19 19.50 -5.21 -13.03
N ASN A 20 20.16 -5.79 -12.03
CA ASN A 20 19.82 -5.54 -10.63
C ASN A 20 20.43 -4.20 -10.20
N GLN A 21 19.71 -3.10 -10.47
CA GLN A 21 20.07 -1.79 -9.93
C GLN A 21 19.74 -1.77 -8.44
N THR A 22 20.75 -1.64 -7.59
CA THR A 22 20.54 -1.33 -6.17
C THR A 22 20.12 0.12 -6.05
N HIS A 23 18.82 0.41 -6.19
CA HIS A 23 18.30 1.72 -5.85
C HIS A 23 17.90 1.75 -4.37
N GLY A 24 18.09 2.89 -3.70
CA GLY A 24 17.78 3.05 -2.27
C GLY A 24 16.30 3.21 -1.95
N LYS A 25 15.39 2.86 -2.88
CA LYS A 25 13.94 2.89 -2.65
C LYS A 25 13.50 1.44 -2.48
N VAL A 26 12.69 1.17 -1.47
CA VAL A 26 12.15 -0.17 -1.27
C VAL A 26 10.98 -0.33 -2.25
N GLU A 27 11.05 -1.30 -3.16
CA GLU A 27 9.91 -1.68 -4.01
C GLU A 27 8.96 -2.59 -3.22
N GLU A 28 8.41 -2.05 -2.14
CA GLU A 28 7.29 -2.70 -1.48
C GLU A 28 5.99 -2.33 -2.21
N SER A 29 5.10 -3.32 -2.34
CA SER A 29 3.79 -3.19 -2.98
C SER A 29 2.84 -2.24 -2.24
N PHE A 30 3.27 -1.59 -1.16
CA PHE A 30 2.45 -0.70 -0.35
C PHE A 30 3.22 0.58 -0.03
N GLU A 31 2.53 1.72 -0.08
CA GLU A 31 3.11 3.01 0.30
C GLU A 31 3.09 3.18 1.81
N PRO A 32 4.25 3.29 2.49
CA PRO A 32 4.27 3.46 3.92
C PRO A 32 3.63 4.81 4.31
N GLN A 33 2.69 4.78 5.26
CA GLN A 33 1.96 5.98 5.68
C GLN A 33 2.60 6.66 6.90
N THR A 34 3.40 5.94 7.68
CA THR A 34 4.04 6.43 8.92
C THR A 34 5.56 6.27 8.87
N LEU A 35 6.29 7.09 9.63
CA LEU A 35 7.75 6.95 9.78
C LEU A 35 8.11 5.59 10.39
N ASP A 36 7.31 5.10 11.34
CA ASP A 36 7.52 3.79 11.98
C ASP A 36 7.44 2.65 10.95
N GLN A 37 6.53 2.73 9.98
CA GLN A 37 6.44 1.74 8.90
C GLN A 37 7.69 1.78 7.99
N ILE A 38 8.27 2.95 7.74
CA ILE A 38 9.54 3.09 7.00
C ILE A 38 10.70 2.45 7.78
N TRP A 39 10.61 2.44 9.12
CA TRP A 39 11.58 1.81 10.01
C TRP A 39 11.32 0.31 10.24
N GLY A 40 10.33 -0.28 9.56
CA GLY A 40 10.04 -1.71 9.64
C GLY A 40 9.04 -2.09 10.73
N ASP A 41 8.23 -1.14 11.23
CA ASP A 41 7.02 -1.51 11.94
C ASP A 41 6.13 -2.36 11.02
N THR A 42 5.48 -3.36 11.60
CA THR A 42 4.52 -4.24 10.93
C THR A 42 3.08 -3.90 11.31
N GLY A 43 2.88 -2.95 12.22
CA GLY A 43 1.57 -2.51 12.70
C GLY A 43 0.89 -3.51 13.62
N MET A 44 1.59 -4.57 14.04
CA MET A 44 1.03 -5.65 14.87
C MET A 44 0.79 -5.21 16.32
N TRP A 45 1.37 -4.10 16.77
CA TRP A 45 1.35 -3.66 18.18
C TRP A 45 -0.05 -3.47 18.79
N LYS A 46 -1.07 -3.21 17.95
CA LYS A 46 -2.43 -2.87 18.42
C LYS A 46 -3.38 -4.07 18.51
N TYR A 47 -3.30 -4.98 17.55
CA TYR A 47 -4.23 -6.10 17.37
C TYR A 47 -3.54 -7.47 17.30
N ASP A 48 -2.21 -7.50 17.44
CA ASP A 48 -1.30 -8.65 17.32
C ASP A 48 -1.32 -9.35 15.93
N THR A 49 -2.29 -9.02 15.07
CA THR A 49 -2.57 -9.66 13.78
C THR A 49 -2.95 -8.59 12.75
N MET A 50 -2.70 -8.88 11.47
CA MET A 50 -3.19 -8.10 10.31
C MET A 50 -4.24 -8.85 9.51
N ASP A 51 -4.50 -10.12 9.84
CA ASP A 51 -5.56 -10.91 9.24
C ASP A 51 -6.90 -10.75 9.98
N GLY A 52 -7.96 -10.56 9.21
CA GLY A 52 -9.30 -10.37 9.74
C GLY A 52 -9.94 -11.63 10.32
N GLU A 53 -9.60 -12.80 9.78
CA GLU A 53 -10.16 -14.06 10.28
C GLU A 53 -9.53 -14.47 11.60
N GLU A 54 -8.20 -14.37 11.71
CA GLU A 54 -7.47 -14.57 12.96
C GLU A 54 -7.97 -13.63 14.06
N TYR A 55 -8.16 -12.35 13.75
CA TYR A 55 -8.68 -11.39 14.71
C TYR A 55 -10.11 -11.74 15.17
N LEU A 56 -10.98 -12.16 14.25
CA LEU A 56 -12.34 -12.56 14.60
C LEU A 56 -12.36 -13.81 15.49
N ASN A 57 -11.47 -14.77 15.24
CA ASN A 57 -11.33 -15.97 16.07
C ASN A 57 -10.83 -15.61 17.48
N SER A 58 -9.88 -14.70 17.60
CA SER A 58 -9.41 -14.15 18.89
C SER A 58 -10.57 -13.50 19.67
N LEU A 59 -11.36 -12.65 19.00
CA LEU A 59 -12.54 -12.01 19.62
C LEU A 59 -13.61 -13.03 20.07
N ARG A 60 -13.76 -14.14 19.35
CA ARG A 60 -14.68 -15.21 19.74
C ARG A 60 -14.21 -15.93 21.00
N GLY A 61 -12.91 -16.12 21.17
CA GLY A 61 -12.32 -16.74 22.36
C GLY A 61 -12.35 -15.88 23.63
N MET A 62 -12.42 -14.56 23.51
CA MET A 62 -12.45 -13.64 24.66
C MET A 62 -13.77 -13.69 25.43
N ASN A 63 -13.68 -13.58 26.76
CA ASN A 63 -14.83 -13.39 27.63
C ASN A 63 -15.37 -11.94 27.53
N LYS A 64 -16.53 -11.63 28.15
CA LYS A 64 -17.14 -10.28 28.09
C LYS A 64 -16.22 -9.20 28.69
N SER A 65 -15.62 -9.46 29.84
CA SER A 65 -14.73 -8.53 30.55
C SER A 65 -13.45 -8.26 29.76
N ASP A 66 -12.88 -9.29 29.15
CA ASP A 66 -11.70 -9.20 28.29
C ASP A 66 -12.00 -8.39 27.04
N LEU A 67 -13.18 -8.60 26.43
CA LEU A 67 -13.64 -7.80 25.29
C LEU A 67 -13.77 -6.31 25.62
N GLN A 68 -14.29 -5.99 26.80
CA GLN A 68 -14.40 -4.59 27.26
C GLN A 68 -13.01 -3.99 27.54
N THR A 69 -12.11 -4.76 28.14
CA THR A 69 -10.72 -4.36 28.39
C THR A 69 -9.97 -4.14 27.08
N HIS A 70 -10.12 -5.05 26.12
CA HIS A 70 -9.55 -4.95 24.80
C HIS A 70 -10.11 -3.74 24.03
N ALA A 71 -11.42 -3.51 24.08
CA ALA A 71 -12.03 -2.33 23.49
C ALA A 71 -11.42 -1.05 24.05
N THR A 72 -11.22 -0.99 25.37
CA THR A 72 -10.55 0.15 26.03
C THR A 72 -9.10 0.31 25.57
N LYS A 73 -8.33 -0.79 25.47
CA LYS A 73 -6.94 -0.79 24.96
C LYS A 73 -6.85 -0.25 23.53
N VAL A 74 -7.83 -0.57 22.69
CA VAL A 74 -7.88 -0.16 21.27
C VAL A 74 -8.44 1.24 21.08
N GLY A 75 -9.10 1.81 22.10
CA GLY A 75 -9.76 3.11 22.07
C GLY A 75 -11.20 3.07 21.55
N VAL A 76 -11.86 1.91 21.63
CA VAL A 76 -13.28 1.72 21.30
C VAL A 76 -14.11 1.80 22.57
N VAL A 77 -15.17 2.61 22.57
CA VAL A 77 -16.10 2.72 23.71
C VAL A 77 -16.77 1.37 23.97
N PRO A 78 -16.61 0.78 25.18
CA PRO A 78 -17.23 -0.49 25.52
C PRO A 78 -18.76 -0.44 25.43
N VAL A 79 -19.37 -1.53 24.95
CA VAL A 79 -20.82 -1.71 24.88
C VAL A 79 -21.17 -3.04 25.54
N ASP A 80 -22.31 -3.10 26.21
CA ASP A 80 -22.74 -4.31 26.91
C ASP A 80 -23.11 -5.47 26.00
N ASN A 81 -23.71 -5.17 24.84
CA ASN A 81 -24.04 -6.20 23.85
C ASN A 81 -22.77 -6.66 23.13
N ARG A 82 -22.47 -7.96 23.28
CA ARG A 82 -21.29 -8.62 22.69
C ARG A 82 -21.26 -8.49 21.17
N GLU A 83 -22.37 -8.70 20.47
CA GLU A 83 -22.42 -8.66 19.00
C GLU A 83 -22.17 -7.26 18.46
N MET A 84 -22.69 -6.25 19.16
CA MET A 84 -22.44 -4.85 18.84
C MET A 84 -20.99 -4.47 19.10
N LEU A 85 -20.38 -5.00 20.16
CA LEU A 85 -18.98 -4.74 20.49
C LEU A 85 -18.03 -5.41 19.49
N THR A 86 -18.28 -6.67 19.13
CA THR A 86 -17.46 -7.40 18.15
C THR A 86 -17.56 -6.78 16.76
N SER A 87 -18.76 -6.38 16.32
CA SER A 87 -18.93 -5.69 15.03
C SER A 87 -18.18 -4.35 15.00
N ARG A 88 -18.24 -3.54 16.08
CA ARG A 88 -17.45 -2.31 16.21
C ARG A 88 -15.95 -2.56 16.16
N LEU A 89 -15.45 -3.55 16.90
CA LEU A 89 -14.03 -3.92 16.89
C LEU A 89 -13.58 -4.37 15.50
N SER A 90 -14.37 -5.18 14.81
CA SER A 90 -14.07 -5.62 13.44
C SER A 90 -14.01 -4.45 12.46
N ARG A 91 -14.84 -3.42 12.67
CA ARG A 91 -14.86 -2.22 11.82
C ARG A 91 -13.63 -1.36 12.02
N GLU A 92 -13.24 -1.12 13.27
CA GLU A 92 -12.02 -0.38 13.58
C GLU A 92 -10.77 -1.12 13.11
N PHE A 93 -10.75 -2.46 13.26
CA PHE A 93 -9.68 -3.29 12.71
C PHE A 93 -9.53 -3.11 11.20
N LYS A 94 -10.63 -3.24 10.44
CA LYS A 94 -10.62 -3.03 8.98
C LYS A 94 -10.12 -1.62 8.61
N ARG A 95 -10.53 -0.60 9.37
CA ARG A 95 -10.09 0.78 9.18
C ARG A 95 -8.58 0.93 9.44
N PHE A 96 -8.06 0.27 10.47
CA PHE A 96 -6.64 0.26 10.77
C PHE A 96 -5.85 -0.42 9.64
N VAL A 97 -6.25 -1.61 9.21
CA VAL A 97 -5.61 -2.35 8.12
C VAL A 97 -5.64 -1.55 6.81
N SER A 98 -6.76 -0.92 6.46
CA SER A 98 -6.85 -0.09 5.26
C SER A 98 -5.94 1.14 5.29
N ASN A 99 -5.71 1.70 6.48
CA ASN A 99 -4.78 2.82 6.64
C ASN A 99 -3.33 2.35 6.60
N TYR A 100 -3.05 1.11 6.97
CA TYR A 100 -1.71 0.53 6.99
C TYR A 100 -1.27 0.02 5.61
N SER A 101 -2.20 -0.60 4.89
CA SER A 101 -2.00 -1.23 3.59
C SER A 101 -2.62 -0.35 2.49
N VAL A 102 -2.00 0.82 2.27
CA VAL A 102 -2.40 1.68 1.16
C VAL A 102 -1.68 1.19 -0.10
N PRO A 103 -2.41 0.76 -1.15
CA PRO A 103 -1.78 0.37 -2.40
C PRO A 103 -0.98 1.55 -2.97
N PRO A 104 0.07 1.31 -3.75
CA PRO A 104 0.89 2.36 -4.30
C PRO A 104 -0.01 3.23 -5.15
N LYS A 105 0.06 4.55 -4.97
CA LYS A 105 -0.61 5.45 -5.88
C LYS A 105 0.12 5.28 -7.20
N GLU A 106 -0.47 4.52 -8.11
CA GLU A 106 -0.11 4.61 -9.53
C GLU A 106 -0.11 6.09 -9.86
N GLY A 107 1.08 6.63 -10.14
CA GLY A 107 1.27 8.06 -10.30
C GLY A 107 0.23 8.53 -11.27
N LYS A 108 -0.73 9.34 -10.80
CA LYS A 108 -1.77 9.89 -11.67
C LYS A 108 -1.02 10.57 -12.80
N GLU A 109 -1.04 9.96 -13.99
CA GLU A 109 -0.50 10.55 -15.21
C GLU A 109 -0.91 12.02 -15.19
N PRO A 110 0.03 12.97 -15.30
CA PRO A 110 -0.30 14.38 -15.18
C PRO A 110 -1.43 14.63 -16.15
N LYS A 111 -2.63 14.97 -15.62
CA LYS A 111 -3.84 15.16 -16.41
C LYS A 111 -3.44 16.06 -17.56
N LYS A 112 -3.35 15.51 -18.77
CA LYS A 112 -2.91 16.25 -19.95
C LYS A 112 -3.95 17.35 -20.17
N ILE A 113 -3.62 18.55 -19.72
CA ILE A 113 -4.47 19.72 -19.88
C ILE A 113 -4.77 19.84 -21.38
N SER A 114 -6.05 19.93 -21.74
CA SER A 114 -6.46 20.03 -23.14
C SER A 114 -5.78 21.24 -23.79
N LYS A 115 -5.47 21.13 -25.08
CA LYS A 115 -4.76 22.18 -25.82
C LYS A 115 -5.50 23.53 -25.75
N GLU A 116 -6.82 23.48 -25.65
CA GLU A 116 -7.70 24.64 -25.52
C GLU A 116 -7.48 25.39 -24.19
N ILE A 117 -7.40 24.66 -23.07
CA ILE A 117 -7.11 25.26 -21.76
C ILE A 117 -5.70 25.87 -21.74
N LYS A 118 -4.71 25.20 -22.38
CA LYS A 118 -3.36 25.77 -22.50
C LYS A 118 -3.34 27.06 -23.31
N LYS A 119 -4.14 27.14 -24.38
CA LYS A 119 -4.26 28.33 -25.23
C LYS A 119 -4.87 29.50 -24.46
N ILE A 120 -5.97 29.27 -23.75
CA ILE A 120 -6.63 30.28 -22.90
C ILE A 120 -5.67 30.81 -21.82
N LEU A 121 -4.91 29.91 -21.17
CA LEU A 121 -3.91 30.31 -20.15
C LEU A 121 -2.73 31.11 -20.73
N SER A 122 -2.41 30.94 -22.01
CA SER A 122 -1.31 31.65 -22.68
C SER A 122 -1.71 33.00 -23.27
N GLU A 123 -2.99 33.20 -23.60
CA GLU A 123 -3.49 34.44 -24.24
C GLU A 123 -3.76 35.58 -23.24
N GLY A 124 -3.86 35.27 -21.94
CA GLY A 124 -4.16 36.24 -20.89
C GLY A 124 -2.96 36.86 -20.16
N ARG A 125 -1.74 36.80 -20.72
CA ARG A 125 -0.52 37.33 -20.10
C ARG A 125 0.03 38.54 -20.85
#